data_AF-A0A352UN16-F1
#
_entry.id   AF-A0A352UN16-F1
#
_cell.length_a   1.000
_cell.length_b   1.000
_cell.length_c   1.000
_cell.angle_alpha   90.00
_cell.angle_beta   90.00
_cell.angle_gamma   90.00
#
_symmetry.space_group_name_H-M   'P 1'
#
loop_
_entity.id
_entity.type
_entity.pdbx_description
1 polymer ?
#
loop_
_entity_poly.entity_id
_entity_poly.type
_entity_poly.pdbx_seq_one_letter_code
_entity_poly.pdbx_strand_id
1 'polypeptide(L)' 'GENRVQELLEKHGQGAYTGRPLHFIGHLQKNKVRQIVGVADLIESADSRDLLRRI' A
#
# COMPACT_ATOMS: atom_id res chain seq x y z
N GLY A 1 -4.12 6.21 -7.25
CA GLY A 1 -4.01 5.20 -6.19
C GLY A 1 -4.08 3.82 -6.79
N GLU A 2 -3.44 2.83 -6.17
CA GLU A 2 -3.44 1.43 -6.62
C GLU A 2 -4.38 0.57 -5.76
N ASN A 3 -4.93 -0.47 -6.38
CA ASN A 3 -5.88 -1.40 -5.74
C ASN A 3 -5.29 -2.78 -5.44
N ARG A 4 -4.11 -3.10 -5.98
CA ARG A 4 -3.43 -4.38 -5.79
C ARG A 4 -2.00 -4.16 -5.32
N VAL A 5 -1.63 -4.83 -4.22
CA VAL A 5 -0.29 -4.72 -3.62
C VAL A 5 0.81 -5.17 -4.57
N GLN A 6 0.57 -6.22 -5.37
CA GLN A 6 1.56 -6.75 -6.31
C GLN A 6 1.90 -5.72 -7.40
N GLU A 7 0.88 -5.17 -8.06
CA GLU A 7 1.07 -4.13 -9.09
C GLU A 7 1.74 -2.87 -8.52
N LEU A 8 1.35 -2.47 -7.31
CA LEU A 8 1.96 -1.34 -6.63
C LEU A 8 3.46 -1.57 -6.40
N LEU A 9 3.86 -2.75 -5.93
CA LEU A 9 5.25 -3.09 -5.67
C LEU A 9 6.07 -3.18 -6.96
N GLU A 10 5.52 -3.78 -8.01
CA GLU A 10 6.19 -3.87 -9.31
C GLU A 10 6.44 -2.48 -9.90
N LYS A 11 5.41 -1.62 -9.94
CA LYS A 11 5.52 -0.25 -10.45
C LYS A 11 6.42 0.63 -9.56
N HIS A 12 6.38 0.44 -8.25
CA HIS A 12 7.29 1.12 -7.33
C HIS A 12 8.75 0.71 -7.56
N GLY A 13 9.02 -0.58 -7.74
CA GLY A 13 10.35 -1.09 -8.08
C GLY A 13 10.87 -0.57 -9.43
N GLN A 14 9.98 -0.25 -10.36
CA GLN A 14 10.29 0.40 -11.65
C GLN A 14 10.41 1.93 -11.53
N GLY A 15 10.21 2.51 -10.35
CA GLY A 15 10.29 3.96 -10.13
C GLY A 15 9.10 4.75 -10.70
N ALA A 16 7.97 4.11 -11.01
CA ALA A 16 6.81 4.73 -11.64
C ALA A 16 6.19 5.87 -10.79
N TYR A 17 6.44 5.87 -9.48
CA TYR A 17 5.91 6.84 -8.51
C TYR A 17 6.97 7.80 -7.98
N THR A 18 8.17 7.83 -8.56
CA THR A 18 9.24 8.74 -8.11
C THR A 18 8.74 10.19 -8.16
N GLY A 19 8.75 10.86 -7.00
CA GLY A 19 8.32 12.25 -6.86
C GLY A 19 6.80 12.47 -6.81
N ARG A 20 5.99 11.41 -6.65
CA ARG A 20 4.54 11.52 -6.46
C ARG A 20 4.07 10.69 -5.27
N PRO A 21 3.10 11.18 -4.48
CA PRO A 21 2.55 10.42 -3.37
C PRO A 21 1.82 9.18 -3.87
N LEU A 22 2.13 8.03 -3.26
CA LEU A 22 1.56 6.74 -3.59
C LEU A 22 0.44 6.38 -2.61
N HIS A 23 -0.79 6.33 -3.12
CA HIS A 23 -1.96 6.00 -2.33
C HIS A 23 -2.42 4.57 -2.63
N PHE A 24 -2.68 3.79 -1.59
CA PHE A 24 -3.31 2.48 -1.68
C PHE A 24 -4.77 2.58 -1.26
N ILE A 25 -5.68 2.30 -2.18
CA ILE A 25 -7.13 2.44 -1.98
C ILE A 25 -7.88 1.10 -2.09
N GLY A 26 -7.19 0.03 -2.50
CA GLY A 26 -7.75 -1.31 -2.57
C GLY A 26 -7.76 -2.03 -1.23
N HIS A 27 -8.51 -3.13 -1.11
CA HIS A 27 -8.59 -3.89 0.15
C HIS A 27 -7.22 -4.46 0.56
N LEU A 28 -6.75 -4.10 1.76
CA LEU A 28 -5.44 -4.54 2.27
C LEU A 28 -5.56 -5.86 3.04
N GLN A 29 -5.04 -6.93 2.44
CA GLN A 29 -4.93 -8.21 3.12
C GLN A 29 -3.90 -8.14 4.26
N LYS A 30 -4.24 -8.72 5.42
CA LYS A 30 -3.43 -8.67 6.66
C LYS A 30 -2.00 -9.19 6.52
N ASN A 31 -1.78 -10.19 5.65
CA ASN A 31 -0.46 -10.76 5.36
C ASN A 31 0.38 -9.87 4.43
N LYS A 32 -0.24 -8.88 3.78
CA LYS A 32 0.41 -7.97 2.83
C LYS A 32 0.77 -6.62 3.42
N VAL A 33 0.33 -6.32 4.65
CA VAL A 33 0.62 -5.05 5.34
C VAL A 33 2.12 -4.75 5.37
N ARG A 34 2.95 -5.70 5.82
CA ARG A 34 4.42 -5.52 5.88
C ARG A 34 5.07 -5.22 4.53
N GLN A 35 4.42 -5.53 3.41
CA GLN A 35 4.96 -5.26 2.08
C GLN A 35 4.66 -3.83 1.63
N ILE A 36 3.57 -3.22 2.12
CA ILE A 36 3.13 -1.88 1.69
C ILE A 36 3.52 -0.78 2.67
N VAL A 37 3.75 -1.13 3.94
CA VAL A 37 4.30 -0.21 4.95
C VAL A 37 5.69 0.26 4.50
N GLY A 38 5.86 1.57 4.40
CA GLY A 38 7.10 2.20 3.90
C GLY A 38 7.19 2.31 2.37
N VAL A 39 6.18 1.82 1.63
CA VAL A 39 6.08 1.99 0.17
C VAL A 39 4.95 2.96 -0.18
N ALA A 40 3.76 2.77 0.42
CA ALA A 40 2.65 3.69 0.24
C ALA A 40 2.72 4.84 1.25
N ASP A 41 2.49 6.06 0.77
CA ASP A 41 2.36 7.25 1.61
C ASP A 41 1.01 7.27 2.35
N LEU A 42 -0.03 6.71 1.74
CA LEU A 42 -1.38 6.67 2.31
C LEU A 42 -2.06 5.33 2.05
N ILE A 43 -2.66 4.75 3.09
CA ILE A 43 -3.49 3.54 3.03
C ILE A 43 -4.92 3.93 3.40
N GLU A 44 -5.79 4.07 2.41
CA GLU A 44 -7.18 4.53 2.57
C GLU A 44 -8.15 3.39 2.95
N SER A 45 -7.66 2.16 2.92
CA SER A 45 -8.45 0.93 3.06
C SER A 45 -8.26 0.22 4.40
N ALA A 46 -7.76 0.92 5.42
CA ALA A 46 -7.58 0.37 6.77
C ALA A 46 -8.91 0.25 7.53
N ASP A 47 -9.65 -0.84 7.30
CA ASP A 47 -11.03 -1.05 7.77
C ASP A 47 -11.17 -1.64 9.19
N SER A 48 -10.06 -2.03 9.84
CA SER A 48 -10.11 -2.72 11.12
C SER A 48 -8.99 -2.33 12.08
N ARG A 49 -9.29 -2.34 13.38
CA ARG A 49 -8.31 -2.04 14.46
C ARG A 49 -7.11 -2.99 14.48
N ASP A 50 -7.28 -4.22 14.00
CA ASP A 50 -6.18 -5.19 13.87
C ASP A 50 -5.26 -4.80 12.70
N LEU A 51 -5.82 -4.29 11.60
CA LEU A 51 -5.05 -3.82 10.46
C LEU A 51 -4.29 -2.53 10.80
N LEU A 52 -4.95 -1.57 11.45
CA LEU A 52 -4.33 -0.33 11.93
C LEU A 52 -3.16 -0.58 12.90
N ARG A 53 -3.22 -1.62 13.72
CA ARG A 53 -2.12 -2.00 14.62
C ARG A 53 -0.90 -2.60 13.91
N ARG A 54 -1.02 -2.93 12.62
CA ARG A 54 0.03 -3.57 11.82
C ARG A 54 0.68 -2.62 10.81
N ILE A 55 0.04 -1.49 10.53
CA ILE A 55 0.54 -0.42 9.67
C ILE A 55 1.52 0.42 10.48
#